data_AF-A0AAV6UJF1-F1
#
_entry.id   AF-A0AAV6UJF1-F1
#
_cell.length_a   1.000
_cell.length_b   1.000
_cell.length_c   1.000
_cell.angle_alpha   90.00
_cell.angle_beta   90.00
_cell.angle_gamma   90.00
#
_symmetry.space_group_name_H-M   'P 1'
#
loop_
_entity.id
_entity.type
_entity.pdbx_description
1 polymer ?
#
loop_
_entity_poly.entity_id
_entity_poly.type
_entity_poly.pdbx_seq_one_letter_code
_entity_poly.pdbx_strand_id
1 'polypeptide(L)'
;MEAAGHTTKTKQVQLAILLNVIGEEAVEVFNTFDLTVEEQKDYGKVLGAFENYAKPRKNVVVERYIFNSRCQAEGETFDMFLIELKK
;
A
#
# COMPACT_ATOMS: atom_id res chain seq x y z
N MET A 1 -10.42 -12.57 -1.47
CA MET A 1 -11.70 -12.21 -2.11
C MET A 1 -11.36 -11.61 -3.46
N GLU A 2 -11.57 -12.35 -4.55
CA GLU A 2 -11.45 -11.80 -5.90
C GLU A 2 -12.85 -11.44 -6.38
N ALA A 3 -13.09 -10.16 -6.66
CA ALA A 3 -14.37 -9.71 -7.21
C ALA A 3 -14.44 -10.10 -8.70
N ALA A 4 -15.09 -11.23 -8.99
CA ALA A 4 -15.19 -11.86 -10.31
C ALA A 4 -15.90 -11.03 -11.40
N GLY A 5 -16.37 -9.81 -11.11
CA GLY A 5 -17.18 -8.98 -12.02
C GLY A 5 -16.42 -7.93 -12.84
N HIS A 6 -15.12 -7.72 -12.63
CA HIS A 6 -14.37 -6.61 -13.25
C HIS A 6 -13.11 -7.01 -14.02
N THR A 7 -12.76 -8.29 -14.05
CA THR A 7 -11.61 -8.83 -14.79
C THR A 7 -11.79 -8.77 -16.31
N THR A 8 -13.03 -8.66 -16.80
CA THR A 8 -13.38 -8.55 -18.23
C THR A 8 -13.44 -7.11 -18.75
N LYS A 9 -13.23 -6.10 -17.91
CA LYS A 9 -13.28 -4.68 -18.31
C LYS A 9 -11.94 -4.23 -18.87
N THR A 10 -11.94 -3.27 -19.80
CA THR A 10 -10.69 -2.69 -20.32
C THR A 10 -9.91 -2.00 -19.20
N LYS A 11 -8.58 -1.94 -19.33
CA LYS A 11 -7.70 -1.31 -18.33
C LYS A 11 -8.13 0.12 -17.98
N GLN A 12 -8.63 0.87 -18.96
CA GLN A 12 -9.12 2.24 -18.78
C GLN A 12 -10.37 2.30 -17.88
N VAL A 13 -11.29 1.34 -18.02
CA VAL A 13 -12.48 1.29 -17.17
C VAL A 13 -12.11 0.89 -15.74
N GLN A 14 -11.14 -0.01 -15.56
CA GLN A 14 -10.63 -0.36 -14.23
C GLN A 14 -9.96 0.84 -13.55
N LEU A 15 -9.19 1.62 -14.31
CA LEU A 15 -8.57 2.87 -13.86
C LEU A 15 -9.60 3.92 -13.45
N ALA A 16 -10.63 4.13 -14.27
CA ALA A 16 -11.71 5.06 -13.95
C ALA A 16 -12.47 4.63 -12.69
N ILE A 17 -12.71 3.32 -12.50
CA ILE A 17 -13.32 2.80 -11.27
C ILE A 17 -12.41 3.05 -10.07
N LEU A 18 -11.11 2.76 -10.19
CA LEU A 18 -10.13 2.98 -9.12
C LEU A 18 -10.15 4.45 -8.67
N LEU A 19 -9.96 5.39 -9.60
CA LEU A 19 -9.90 6.83 -9.29
C LEU A 19 -11.22 7.36 -8.71
N ASN A 20 -12.37 6.84 -9.16
CA ASN A 20 -13.67 7.22 -8.58
C ASN A 20 -13.87 6.69 -7.15
N VAL A 21 -13.43 5.46 -6.87
CA VAL A 21 -13.61 4.83 -5.54
C VAL A 21 -12.64 5.39 -4.52
N ILE A 22 -11.41 5.72 -4.94
CA ILE A 22 -10.31 6.10 -4.06
C ILE A 22 -10.39 7.57 -3.61
N GLY A 23 -11.21 8.38 -4.30
CA GLY A 23 -11.60 9.74 -3.88
C GLY A 23 -10.75 10.87 -4.45
N GLU A 24 -11.16 12.11 -4.20
CA GLU A 24 -10.53 13.33 -4.75
C GLU A 24 -9.06 13.48 -4.34
N GLU A 25 -8.72 13.21 -3.07
CA GLU A 25 -7.34 13.30 -2.57
C GLU A 25 -6.40 12.39 -3.35
N ALA A 26 -6.87 11.20 -3.71
CA ALA A 26 -6.06 10.26 -4.46
C ALA A 26 -5.93 10.65 -5.94
N VAL A 27 -6.86 11.41 -6.51
CA VAL A 27 -6.70 12.04 -7.83
C VAL A 27 -5.62 13.13 -7.78
N GLU A 28 -5.55 13.92 -6.71
CA GLU A 28 -4.46 14.88 -6.52
C GLU A 28 -3.10 14.18 -6.45
N VAL A 29 -3.00 13.12 -5.65
CA VAL A 29 -1.81 12.27 -5.55
C VAL A 29 -1.44 11.64 -6.90
N PHE A 30 -2.42 11.12 -7.64
CA PHE A 30 -2.21 10.55 -8.97
C PHE A 30 -1.54 11.54 -9.93
N ASN A 31 -1.94 12.81 -9.90
CA ASN A 31 -1.35 13.86 -10.73
C ASN A 31 0.09 14.22 -10.34
N THR A 32 0.56 13.80 -9.17
CA THR A 32 1.97 13.97 -8.74
C THR A 32 2.87 12.82 -9.17
N PHE A 33 2.32 11.71 -9.66
CA PHE A 33 3.13 10.56 -10.08
C PHE A 33 3.88 10.86 -11.37
N ASP A 34 5.17 10.49 -11.37
CA ASP A 34 6.05 10.64 -12.52
C ASP A 34 5.83 9.48 -13.52
N LEU A 35 4.62 9.41 -14.07
CA LEU A 35 4.18 8.40 -15.04
C LEU A 35 3.97 9.05 -16.40
N THR A 36 4.43 8.39 -17.47
CA THR A 36 4.16 8.83 -18.84
C THR A 36 2.66 8.71 -19.18
N VAL A 37 2.21 9.43 -20.22
CA VAL A 37 0.80 9.39 -20.68
C VAL A 37 0.31 7.98 -20.98
N GLU A 38 1.18 7.09 -21.45
CA GLU A 38 0.81 5.70 -21.70
C GLU A 38 0.82 4.82 -20.45
N GLU A 39 1.70 5.10 -19.49
CA GLU A 39 1.70 4.42 -18.19
C GLU A 39 0.49 4.82 -17.34
N GLN A 40 0.00 6.06 -17.45
CA GLN A 40 -1.23 6.51 -16.79
C GLN A 40 -2.48 5.75 -17.27
N LYS A 41 -2.43 5.13 -18.45
CA LYS A 41 -3.51 4.28 -18.97
C LYS A 41 -3.33 2.81 -18.60
N ASP A 42 -2.18 2.44 -18.04
CA ASP A 42 -1.91 1.08 -17.57
C ASP A 42 -2.28 0.96 -16.09
N TYR A 43 -3.35 0.20 -15.84
CA TYR A 43 -3.86 -0.04 -14.49
C TYR A 43 -2.79 -0.58 -13.53
N GLY A 44 -1.91 -1.48 -14.00
CA GLY A 44 -0.88 -2.08 -13.16
C GLY A 44 0.19 -1.08 -12.75
N LYS A 45 0.61 -0.19 -13.67
CA LYS A 45 1.55 0.89 -13.38
C LYS A 45 0.98 1.87 -12.37
N VAL A 46 -0.27 2.29 -12.57
CA VAL A 46 -0.94 3.24 -11.68
C VAL A 46 -1.15 2.64 -10.28
N LEU A 47 -1.64 1.40 -10.20
CA LEU A 47 -1.80 0.72 -8.91
C LEU A 47 -0.46 0.58 -8.17
N GLY A 48 0.60 0.20 -8.88
CA GLY A 48 1.94 0.11 -8.28
C GLY A 48 2.48 1.46 -7.77
N ALA A 49 2.17 2.56 -8.47
CA ALA A 49 2.52 3.90 -8.01
C ALA A 49 1.77 4.28 -6.72
N PHE A 50 0.48 3.97 -6.64
CA PHE A 50 -0.30 4.13 -5.41
C PHE A 50 0.20 3.27 -4.26
N GLU A 51 0.53 2.00 -4.51
CA GLU A 51 1.14 1.13 -3.49
C GLU A 51 2.46 1.70 -2.97
N ASN A 52 3.29 2.25 -3.85
CA ASN A 52 4.57 2.84 -3.44
C ASN A 52 4.39 4.17 -2.69
N TYR A 53 3.38 4.96 -3.06
CA TYR A 53 3.03 6.19 -2.35
C TYR A 53 2.47 5.91 -0.96
N ALA A 54 1.52 4.96 -0.86
CA ALA A 54 0.85 4.61 0.38
C ALA A 54 1.69 3.71 1.30
N LYS A 55 2.75 3.09 0.78
CA LYS A 55 3.70 2.33 1.61
C LYS A 55 4.29 3.27 2.66
N PRO A 56 4.14 2.95 3.96
CA PRO A 56 4.84 3.68 5.01
C PRO A 56 6.33 3.70 4.69
N ARG A 57 6.96 4.88 4.78
CA ARG A 57 8.41 4.99 4.68
C ARG A 57 9.02 4.20 5.84
N LYS A 58 9.55 3.02 5.56
CA LYS A 58 10.25 2.20 6.56
C LYS A 58 11.59 2.85 6.89
N ASN A 59 11.73 3.36 8.10
CA ASN A 59 13.02 3.78 8.62
C ASN A 59 13.72 2.59 9.27
N VAL A 60 14.59 1.92 8.51
CA VAL A 60 15.29 0.70 8.94
C VAL A 60 16.04 0.89 10.27
N VAL A 61 16.57 2.10 10.54
CA VAL A 61 17.27 2.39 11.80
C VAL A 61 16.30 2.39 12.97
N VAL A 62 15.13 3.01 12.80
CA VAL A 62 14.07 3.04 13.84
C VAL A 62 13.52 1.65 14.06
N GLU A 63 13.18 0.92 13.00
CA GLU A 63 12.67 -0.47 13.11
C GLU A 63 13.68 -1.38 13.81
N ARG A 64 14.97 -1.28 13.48
CA ARG A 64 16.04 -2.04 14.14
C ARG A 64 16.18 -1.68 15.61
N TYR A 65 16.09 -0.39 15.94
CA TYR A 65 16.11 0.06 17.32
C TYR A 65 14.92 -0.50 18.11
N ILE A 66 13.70 -0.41 17.57
CA ILE A 66 12.48 -0.95 18.18
C ILE A 66 12.63 -2.45 18.42
N PHE A 67 13.03 -3.21 17.40
CA PHE A 67 13.22 -4.66 17.50
C PHE A 67 14.24 -5.03 18.58
N ASN A 68 15.41 -4.39 18.58
CA ASN A 68 16.48 -4.70 19.53
C ASN A 68 16.21 -4.20 20.95
N SER A 69 15.37 -3.19 21.11
CA SER A 69 14.99 -2.62 22.42
C SER A 69 13.76 -3.30 23.02
N ARG A 70 13.14 -4.23 22.28
CA ARG A 70 11.90 -4.88 22.69
C ARG A 70 12.20 -5.96 23.74
N CYS A 71 11.64 -5.78 24.93
CA CYS A 71 11.64 -6.78 26.00
C CYS A 71 10.20 -7.20 26.31
N GLN A 72 9.95 -8.49 26.53
CA GLN A 72 8.63 -9.01 26.87
C GLN A 72 8.12 -8.34 28.15
N ALA A 73 6.91 -7.78 28.11
CA ALA A 73 6.35 -7.08 29.25
C ALA A 73 5.85 -8.07 30.32
N GLU A 74 5.74 -7.60 31.57
CA GLU A 74 5.16 -8.42 32.63
C GLU A 74 3.68 -8.72 32.32
N GLY A 75 3.30 -10.00 32.38
CA GLY A 75 1.96 -10.46 32.02
C GLY A 75 1.68 -10.57 30.51
N GLU A 76 2.61 -10.17 29.64
CA GLU A 76 2.49 -10.40 28.21
C GLU A 76 2.75 -11.88 27.87
N THR A 77 1.90 -12.48 27.04
CA THR A 77 2.13 -13.84 26.56
C THR A 77 3.28 -13.87 25.56
N PHE A 78 3.99 -15.00 25.51
CA PHE A 78 5.07 -15.17 24.55
C PHE A 78 4.60 -15.01 23.10
N ASP A 79 3.39 -15.48 22.76
CA ASP A 79 2.86 -15.38 21.41
C ASP A 79 2.63 -13.91 20.99
N MET A 80 2.11 -13.07 21.89
CA MET A 80 1.94 -11.64 21.60
C MET A 80 3.29 -10.94 21.42
N PHE A 81 4.26 -11.25 22.28
CA PHE A 81 5.62 -10.75 22.15
C PHE A 81 6.24 -11.15 20.79
N LEU A 82 6.10 -12.41 20.40
CA LEU A 82 6.61 -12.93 19.13
C LEU A 82 5.90 -12.33 17.91
N ILE A 83 4.60 -12.08 17.99
CA ILE A 83 3.83 -11.42 16.94
C ILE A 83 4.35 -10.00 16.71
N GLU A 84 4.57 -9.23 17.77
CA GLU A 84 5.10 -7.86 17.67
C GLU A 84 6.52 -7.83 17.06
N LEU A 85 7.38 -8.79 17.39
CA LEU A 85 8.72 -8.89 16.81
C LEU A 85 8.73 -9.26 15.31
N LYS A 86 7.64 -9.82 14.78
CA LYS A 86 7.54 -10.26 13.37
C LYS A 86 6.92 -9.21 12.43
N LYS A 87 6.57 -8.04 12.92
CA LYS A 87 6.07 -6.91 12.11
C LYS A 87 7.14 -6.33 11.19
#